data_AF-A0A1W9GZW6-F1
#
_entry.id   AF-A0A1W9GZW6-F1
#
_cell.length_a   1.000
_cell.length_b   1.000
_cell.length_c   1.000
_cell.angle_alpha   90.00
_cell.angle_beta   90.00
_cell.angle_gamma   90.00
#
_symmetry.space_group_name_H-M   'P 1'
#
loop_
_entity.id
_entity.type
_entity.pdbx_description
1 polymer ?
#
loop_
_entity_poly.entity_id
_entity_poly.type
_entity_poly.pdbx_seq_one_letter_code
_entity_poly.pdbx_strand_id
1 'polypeptide(L)' 'MPIAIINGRRVELPHATTADEIRKAGGIQEARNLIRRTREGNHLVPVDATIDVHEGDAFIDAPARIKGGTAWQGS' A
#
# COMPACT_ATOMS: atom_id res chain seq x y z
N MET A 1 1.84 -7.58 -18.71
CA MET A 1 1.47 -6.67 -17.61
C MET A 1 0.93 -7.56 -16.49
N PRO A 2 1.58 -7.61 -15.32
CA PRO A 2 1.10 -8.40 -14.19
C PRO A 2 -0.24 -7.90 -13.66
N ILE A 3 -1.05 -8.81 -13.12
CA ILE A 3 -2.26 -8.45 -12.38
C ILE A 3 -1.94 -8.43 -10.88
N ALA A 4 -2.09 -7.25 -10.28
CA ALA A 4 -2.07 -7.07 -8.82
C ALA A 4 -3.49 -7.07 -8.25
N ILE A 5 -3.61 -7.34 -6.95
CA ILE A 5 -4.84 -7.24 -6.18
C ILE A 5 -4.77 -5.97 -5.33
N ILE A 6 -5.55 -4.94 -5.68
CA ILE A 6 -5.63 -3.70 -4.91
C ILE A 6 -7.00 -3.60 -4.24
N ASN A 7 -7.06 -3.57 -2.91
CA ASN A 7 -8.32 -3.55 -2.14
C ASN A 7 -9.32 -4.64 -2.57
N GLY A 8 -8.82 -5.83 -2.89
CA GLY A 8 -9.63 -6.97 -3.35
C GLY A 8 -10.03 -6.94 -4.83
N ARG A 9 -9.60 -5.93 -5.61
CA ARG A 9 -9.86 -5.81 -7.04
C ARG A 9 -8.62 -6.20 -7.85
N ARG A 10 -8.81 -6.89 -8.97
CA ARG A 10 -7.74 -7.20 -9.93
C ARG A 10 -7.45 -5.96 -10.77
N VAL A 11 -6.19 -5.56 -10.82
CA VAL A 11 -5.72 -4.37 -11.54
C VAL A 11 -4.47 -4.73 -12.32
N GLU A 12 -4.49 -4.46 -13.62
CA GLU A 12 -3.31 -4.62 -14.47
C GLU A 12 -2.36 -3.44 -14.26
N LEU A 13 -1.09 -3.74 -13.99
CA LEU A 13 -0.04 -2.74 -13.78
C LEU A 13 1.18 -3.06 -14.66
N PRO A 14 2.03 -2.07 -14.96
CA PRO A 14 3.38 -2.33 -15.48
C PRO A 14 4.22 -3.12 -14.47
N HIS A 15 5.25 -3.83 -14.95
CA HIS A 15 6.19 -4.53 -14.08
C HIS A 15 6.90 -3.56 -13.12
N ALA A 16 7.40 -2.43 -13.62
CA ALA A 16 7.94 -1.37 -12.78
C ALA A 16 6.95 -0.19 -12.77
N THR A 17 6.43 0.15 -11.60
CA THR A 17 5.48 1.25 -11.41
C THR A 17 5.77 1.99 -10.11
N THR A 18 5.23 3.20 -9.96
CA THR A 18 5.38 3.99 -8.73
C THR A 18 4.27 3.69 -7.73
N ALA A 19 4.52 3.93 -6.45
CA ALA A 19 3.48 3.81 -5.43
C ALA A 19 2.27 4.74 -5.69
N ASP A 20 2.50 5.92 -6.28
CA ASP A 20 1.44 6.85 -6.69
C ASP A 20 0.53 6.26 -7.78
N GLU A 21 1.10 5.61 -8.79
CA GLU A 21 0.32 4.95 -9.84
C GLU A 21 -0.54 3.80 -9.28
N ILE A 22 0.00 3.00 -8.38
CA ILE A 22 -0.74 1.93 -7.68
C ILE A 22 -1.90 2.53 -6.89
N ARG A 23 -1.66 3.64 -6.20
CA ARG A 23 -2.72 4.36 -5.45
C ARG A 23 -3.82 4.84 -6.38
N LYS A 24 -3.46 5.50 -7.48
CA LYS A 24 -4.41 5.99 -8.49
C LYS A 24 -5.24 4.85 -9.08
N ALA A 25 -4.59 3.75 -9.47
CA ALA A 25 -5.26 2.58 -10.03
C ALA A 25 -6.20 1.89 -9.00
N GLY A 26 -5.82 1.90 -7.72
CA GLY A 26 -6.60 1.35 -6.61
C GLY A 26 -7.65 2.28 -6.00
N GLY A 27 -7.72 3.55 -6.41
CA GLY A 27 -8.56 4.57 -5.78
C GLY A 27 -8.14 4.88 -4.32
N ILE A 28 -6.86 4.73 -3.99
CA ILE A 28 -6.32 4.99 -2.65
C ILE A 28 -5.99 6.47 -2.52
N GLN A 29 -6.56 7.13 -1.51
CA GLN A 29 -6.31 8.54 -1.24
C GLN A 29 -4.86 8.79 -0.81
N GLU A 30 -4.30 9.95 -1.16
CA GLU A 30 -2.91 10.33 -0.87
C GLU A 30 -2.60 10.31 0.63
N ALA A 31 -3.53 10.79 1.46
CA ALA A 31 -3.41 10.80 2.92
C ALA A 31 -3.40 9.41 3.58
N ARG A 32 -3.59 8.33 2.81
CA ARG A 32 -3.56 6.94 3.31
C ARG A 32 -2.20 6.30 3.11
N ASN A 33 -1.94 5.27 3.89
CA ASN A 33 -0.78 4.42 3.68
C ASN A 33 -1.09 3.37 2.61
N LEU A 34 -0.09 3.11 1.77
CA LEU A 34 -0.10 1.96 0.87
C LEU A 34 0.68 0.82 1.54
N ILE A 35 0.04 -0.32 1.69
CA ILE A 35 0.68 -1.51 2.28
C ILE A 35 0.77 -2.59 1.21
N ARG A 36 1.95 -3.18 1.01
CA ARG A 36 2.14 -4.42 0.27
C ARG A 36 1.99 -5.59 1.23
N ARG A 37 1.03 -6.46 0.97
CA ARG A 37 0.80 -7.69 1.74
C ARG A 37 1.52 -8.83 1.06
N THR A 38 2.46 -9.42 1.77
CA THR A 38 3.21 -10.61 1.36
C THR A 38 2.83 -11.78 2.28
N ARG A 39 3.42 -12.96 2.03
CA ARG A 39 3.29 -14.10 2.95
C ARG A 39 3.98 -13.86 4.29
N GLU A 40 5.01 -13.01 4.32
CA GLU A 40 5.81 -12.69 5.50
C GLU A 40 5.14 -11.62 6.37
N GLY A 41 4.29 -10.79 5.77
CA GLY A 41 3.49 -9.82 6.51
C GLY A 41 3.07 -8.61 5.69
N ASN A 42 2.77 -7.53 6.40
CA ASN A 42 2.34 -6.26 5.84
C ASN A 42 3.50 -5.28 5.85
N HIS A 43 3.91 -4.81 4.68
CA HIS A 43 5.03 -3.89 4.51
C HIS A 43 4.52 -2.52 4.06
N LEU A 44 4.92 -1.47 4.75
CA LEU A 44 4.63 -0.11 4.33
C LEU A 44 5.40 0.20 3.05
N VAL A 45 4.69 0.69 2.04
CA VAL A 45 5.26 1.16 0.78
C VAL A 45 5.52 2.66 0.90
N PRO A 46 6.79 3.11 0.74
CA PRO A 46 7.12 4.54 0.69
C PRO A 46 6.41 5.25 -0.49
N VAL A 47 6.09 6.52 -0.33
CA VAL A 47 5.36 7.31 -1.33
C VAL A 47 6.14 7.43 -2.65
N ASP A 48 7.45 7.57 -2.57
CA ASP A 48 8.33 7.76 -3.75
C ASP A 48 8.96 6.44 -4.24
N ALA A 49 8.46 5.29 -3.75
CA ALA A 49 9.02 4.00 -4.12
C ALA A 49 8.64 3.61 -5.56
N THR A 50 9.63 3.16 -6.32
CA THR A 50 9.41 2.31 -7.49
C THR A 50 9.26 0.86 -7.03
N ILE A 51 8.21 0.20 -7.49
CA ILE A 51 7.86 -1.16 -7.10
C ILE A 51 7.94 -2.05 -8.33
N ASP A 52 8.67 -3.16 -8.18
CA ASP A 52 8.58 -4.30 -9.09
C ASP A 52 7.35 -5.14 -8.70
N VAL A 53 6.35 -5.13 -9.60
CA VAL A 53 5.05 -5.77 -9.47
C VAL A 53 5.10 -7.14 -10.11
N HIS A 54 4.65 -8.14 -9.37
CA HIS A 54 4.48 -9.50 -9.82
C HIS A 54 3.01 -9.91 -9.79
N GLU A 55 2.72 -10.98 -10.53
CA GLU A 55 1.38 -11.57 -10.57
C GLU A 55 0.92 -11.96 -9.16
N GLY A 56 -0.27 -11.49 -8.78
CA GLY A 56 -0.86 -11.79 -7.48
C GLY A 56 -0.34 -10.95 -6.31
N ASP A 57 0.50 -9.94 -6.54
CA ASP A 57 0.87 -8.97 -5.51
C ASP A 57 -0.38 -8.31 -4.92
N ALA A 58 -0.43 -8.18 -3.59
CA ALA A 58 -1.56 -7.59 -2.90
C ALA A 58 -1.19 -6.24 -2.30
N PHE A 59 -1.96 -5.21 -2.65
CA PHE A 59 -1.86 -3.87 -2.09
C PHE A 59 -3.16 -3.50 -1.39
N ILE A 60 -3.04 -2.89 -0.21
CA ILE A 60 -4.20 -2.44 0.56
C ILE A 60 -4.02 -1.00 0.99
N ASP A 61 -5.14 -0.29 1.08
CA ASP A 61 -5.20 0.97 1.79
C ASP A 61 -5.14 0.74 3.30
N ALA A 62 -4.45 1.63 4.00
CA ALA A 62 -4.46 1.67 5.44
C ALA A 62 -4.56 3.12 5.91
N PRO A 63 -5.19 3.39 7.06
CA PRO A 63 -5.15 4.72 7.65
C PRO A 63 -3.70 5.16 7.89
N ALA A 64 -3.46 6.48 7.84
CA ALA A 64 -2.20 7.06 8.26
C ALA A 64 -1.88 6.57 9.68
N ARG A 65 -0.68 6.03 9.88
CA ARG A 65 -0.27 5.55 11.20
C ARG A 65 -0.02 6.77 12.07
N ILE A 66 -0.98 7.10 12.92
CA ILE A 66 -0.73 8.00 14.05
C ILE A 66 0.12 7.18 15.01
N LYS A 67 1.44 7.41 15.00
CA LYS A 67 2.32 6.93 16.09
C LYS A 67 1.70 7.50 17.36
N GLY A 68 1.22 6.63 18.26
CA GLY A 68 0.57 7.06 19.50
C GLY A 68 1.40 8.14 20.16
N GLY A 69 0.89 9.37 20.13
CA GLY A 69 1.43 10.46 20.93
C GLY A 69 1.17 10.08 22.38
N THR A 70 2.23 9.97 23.15
CA THR A 70 2.21 9.70 24.59
C THR A 70 1.17 10.58 25.29
N ALA A 71 0.23 9.95 26.01
CA ALA A 71 -0.29 10.43 27.29
C ALA A 71 -1.02 9.29 28.01
N TRP A 72 -0.27 8.31 28.50
CA TRP A 72 -0.68 7.61 29.72
C TRP A 72 -0.52 8.64 30.86
N GLN A 73 -1.60 9.36 31.20
CA GLN A 73 -1.70 10.01 32.51
C GLN A 73 -2.35 8.98 33.43
N GLY A 74 -1.51 8.30 34.20
CA GLY A 74 -1.99 7.54 35.34
C GLY A 74 -2.68 8.50 36.31
N SER A 75 -3.91 8.16 36.70
CA SER A 75 -4.59 8.72 37.87
C SER A 75 -4.39 7.79 39.06
#